data_AF-A0A7K1BW42-F1
#
_entry.id   AF-A0A7K1BW42-F1
#
_cell.length_a   1.000
_cell.length_b   1.000
_cell.length_c   1.000
_cell.angle_alpha   90.00
_cell.angle_beta   90.00
_cell.angle_gamma   90.00
#
_symmetry.space_group_name_H-M   'P 1'
#
loop_
_entity.id
_entity.type
_entity.pdbx_description
1 polymer ?
#
loop_
_entity_poly.entity_id
_entity_poly.type
_entity_poly.pdbx_seq_one_letter_code
_entity_poly.pdbx_strand_id
1 'polypeptide(L)'
;NSKWNASLTGRFISERKDVGGYASPDVTLGYYTLLNANIQYKWSKRVVVFANGQNLLNDNFSEVNGYNAIGRMVQFGIRLN
;
A
#
# COMPACT_ATOMS: atom_id res chain seq x y z
N ASN A 1 14.74 -16.82 -18.60
CA ASN A 1 15.85 -16.19 -17.84
C ASN A 1 15.50 -14.73 -17.49
N SER A 2 14.39 -14.47 -16.78
CA SER A 2 14.00 -13.08 -16.47
C SER A 2 14.82 -12.55 -15.29
N LYS A 3 15.57 -11.47 -15.53
CA LYS A 3 16.32 -10.72 -14.50
C LYS A 3 15.46 -9.69 -13.78
N TRP A 4 14.33 -9.31 -14.38
CA TRP A 4 13.41 -8.32 -13.84
C TRP A 4 12.11 -8.98 -13.39
N ASN A 5 11.59 -8.52 -12.26
CA ASN A 5 10.23 -8.80 -11.82
C ASN A 5 9.64 -7.48 -11.35
N ALA A 6 8.49 -7.11 -11.88
CA ALA A 6 7.75 -5.94 -11.45
C ALA A 6 6.29 -6.35 -11.25
N SER A 7 5.67 -5.82 -10.21
CA SER A 7 4.24 -5.92 -9.98
C SER A 7 3.67 -4.56 -9.62
N LEU A 8 2.46 -4.32 -10.10
CA LEU A 8 1.66 -3.15 -9.77
C LEU A 8 0.34 -3.66 -9.20
N THR A 9 -0.11 -3.06 -8.11
CA THR A 9 -1.37 -3.41 -7.46
C THR A 9 -2.17 -2.15 -7.21
N GLY A 10 -3.35 -2.08 -7.81
CA GLY A 10 -4.34 -1.05 -7.56
C GLY A 10 -5.47 -1.60 -6.70
N ARG A 11 -5.90 -0.85 -5.69
CA ARG A 11 -7.09 -1.13 -4.89
C ARG A 11 -7.92 0.14 -4.81
N PHE A 12 -9.19 0.03 -5.18
CA PHE A 12 -10.19 1.08 -4.98
C PHE A 12 -11.19 0.60 -3.94
N ILE A 13 -11.47 1.44 -2.96
CA ILE A 13 -12.47 1.19 -1.93
C ILE A 13 -13.47 2.35 -1.98
N SER A 14 -14.75 2.01 -2.17
CA SER A 14 -15.83 2.98 -2.17
C SER A 14 -16.06 3.55 -0.77
N GLU A 15 -16.83 4.64 -0.72
CA GLU A 15 -17.35 5.16 0.54
C GLU A 15 -18.08 4.06 1.33
N ARG A 16 -17.88 4.05 2.64
CA ARG A 16 -18.53 3.11 3.55
C ARG A 16 -18.88 3.79 4.86
N LYS A 17 -19.90 3.27 5.53
CA LYS A 17 -20.25 3.67 6.89
C LYS A 17 -19.50 2.78 7.89
N ASP A 18 -18.98 3.38 8.94
CA ASP A 18 -18.35 2.69 10.07
C ASP A 18 -19.04 3.12 11.37
N VAL A 19 -19.02 2.26 12.37
CA VAL A 19 -19.72 2.53 13.63
C VAL A 19 -19.11 3.73 14.35
N GLY A 20 -19.96 4.68 14.76
CA GLY A 20 -19.53 5.89 15.46
C GLY A 20 -19.20 5.71 16.95
N GLY A 21 -19.54 4.54 17.52
CA GLY A 21 -19.42 4.25 18.95
C GLY A 21 -20.77 4.16 19.67
N TYR A 22 -20.76 4.12 21.00
CA TYR A 22 -21.99 3.99 21.79
C TYR A 22 -22.86 5.26 21.67
N ALA A 23 -24.12 5.07 21.26
CA ALA A 23 -25.11 6.14 21.05
C ALA A 23 -24.67 7.26 20.08
N SER A 24 -23.68 7.01 19.21
CA SER A 24 -23.21 7.96 18.20
C SER A 24 -23.64 7.54 16.80
N PRO A 25 -23.95 8.50 15.90
CA PRO A 25 -24.30 8.19 14.52
C PRO A 25 -23.11 7.57 13.78
N ASP A 26 -23.39 6.74 12.78
CA ASP A 26 -22.38 6.15 11.91
C ASP A 26 -21.52 7.22 11.25
N VAL A 27 -20.21 6.96 11.19
CA VAL A 27 -19.25 7.84 10.52
C VAL A 27 -19.07 7.39 9.09
N THR A 28 -19.20 8.31 8.15
CA THR A 28 -18.89 8.07 6.75
C THR A 28 -17.38 8.13 6.54
N LEU A 29 -16.77 7.00 6.16
CA LEU A 29 -15.41 6.94 5.67
C LEU A 29 -15.43 7.12 4.15
N GLY A 30 -14.76 8.17 3.68
CA GLY A 30 -14.68 8.50 2.25
C GLY A 30 -14.02 7.39 1.42
N TYR A 31 -14.23 7.44 0.11
CA TYR A 31 -13.55 6.53 -0.82
C TYR A 31 -12.05 6.79 -0.82
N TYR A 32 -11.26 5.76 -1.14
CA TYR A 32 -9.81 5.90 -1.30
C TYR A 32 -9.26 4.94 -2.34
N THR A 33 -8.11 5.31 -2.91
CA THR A 33 -7.40 4.50 -3.91
C THR A 33 -5.96 4.26 -3.50
N LEU A 34 -5.57 2.99 -3.44
CA LEU A 34 -4.20 2.58 -3.16
C LEU A 34 -3.54 2.07 -4.43
N LEU A 35 -2.38 2.65 -4.73
CA LEU A 35 -1.49 2.15 -5.77
C LEU A 35 -0.18 1.74 -5.12
N ASN A 36 0.16 0.46 -5.26
CA ASN A 36 1.39 -0.14 -4.75
C ASN A 36 2.20 -0.68 -5.91
N ALA A 37 3.52 -0.52 -5.86
CA ALA A 37 4.43 -1.04 -6.86
C ALA A 37 5.57 -1.82 -6.19
N ASN A 38 5.93 -2.96 -6.74
CA ASN A 38 7.12 -3.71 -6.39
C ASN A 38 7.98 -3.88 -7.64
N ILE A 39 9.28 -3.62 -7.51
CA ILE A 39 10.26 -3.84 -8.56
C ILE A 39 11.43 -4.60 -7.95
N GLN A 40 11.86 -5.66 -8.61
CA GLN A 40 12.98 -6.51 -8.23
C GLN A 40 13.89 -6.74 -9.43
N TYR A 41 15.19 -6.61 -9.21
CA TYR A 41 16.23 -6.83 -10.19
C TYR A 41 17.25 -7.85 -9.68
N LYS A 42 17.42 -8.95 -10.41
CA LYS A 42 18.46 -9.95 -10.16
C LYS A 42 19.78 -9.44 -10.74
N TRP A 43 20.59 -8.81 -9.89
CA TRP A 43 21.95 -8.38 -10.23
C TRP A 43 22.87 -9.57 -10.47
N SER A 44 22.77 -10.60 -9.63
CA SER A 44 23.50 -11.86 -9.78
C SER A 44 22.67 -13.04 -9.30
N LYS A 45 23.21 -14.27 -9.35
CA LYS A 45 22.54 -15.46 -8.79
C LYS A 45 22.29 -15.35 -7.28
N ARG A 46 23.09 -14.53 -6.58
CA ARG A 46 23.06 -14.36 -5.11
C ARG A 46 22.58 -12.99 -4.66
N VAL A 47 22.44 -12.02 -5.57
CA VAL A 47 22.13 -10.62 -5.22
C VAL A 47 20.90 -10.17 -5.99
N VAL A 48 19.87 -9.76 -5.25
CA VAL A 48 18.65 -9.16 -5.78
C VAL A 48 18.47 -7.78 -5.17
N VAL A 49 18.36 -6.76 -6.00
CA VAL A 49 17.99 -5.41 -5.56
C VAL A 49 16.49 -5.26 -5.68
N PHE A 50 15.84 -4.63 -4.72
CA PHE A 50 14.39 -4.41 -4.74
C PHE A 50 14.00 -3.01 -4.30
N ALA A 51 12.86 -2.56 -4.81
CA ALA A 51 12.17 -1.36 -4.41
C ALA A 51 10.67 -1.65 -4.26
N ASN A 52 10.09 -1.19 -3.17
CA ASN A 52 8.68 -1.29 -2.82
C ASN A 52 8.13 0.11 -2.61
N GLY A 53 7.07 0.45 -3.31
CA GLY A 53 6.27 1.64 -3.07
C GLY A 53 4.88 1.24 -2.60
N GLN A 54 4.42 1.80 -1.49
CA GLN A 54 3.06 1.64 -0.98
C GLN A 54 2.38 3.00 -0.89
N ASN A 55 1.07 3.02 -1.16
CA ASN A 55 0.25 4.22 -1.16
C ASN A 55 0.88 5.35 -2.00
N LEU A 56 1.22 5.04 -3.26
CA LEU A 56 1.92 5.96 -4.17
C LEU A 56 1.10 7.21 -4.53
N LEU A 57 -0.23 7.11 -4.46
CA LEU A 57 -1.15 8.23 -4.65
C LEU A 57 -1.20 9.17 -3.44
N ASN A 58 -0.52 8.81 -2.34
CA ASN A 58 -0.47 9.58 -1.11
C ASN A 58 -1.87 9.92 -0.58
N ASP A 59 -2.76 8.93 -0.66
CA ASP A 59 -4.13 9.08 -0.19
C ASP A 59 -4.15 9.01 1.33
N ASN A 60 -4.81 9.96 1.97
CA ASN A 60 -4.95 10.02 3.43
C ASN A 60 -6.32 9.47 3.79
N PHE A 61 -6.35 8.22 4.24
CA PHE A 61 -7.58 7.51 4.54
C PHE A 61 -7.49 6.82 5.90
N SER A 62 -8.65 6.46 6.44
CA SER A 62 -8.76 5.65 7.64
C SER A 62 -9.47 4.35 7.25
N GLU A 63 -8.78 3.22 7.36
CA GLU A 63 -9.38 1.90 7.10
C GLU A 63 -10.38 1.51 8.18
N VAL A 64 -10.26 2.09 9.37
CA VAL A 64 -11.13 1.89 10.52
C VAL A 64 -11.27 3.25 11.20
N ASN A 65 -12.48 3.59 11.63
CA ASN A 65 -12.71 4.83 12.36
C ASN A 65 -11.76 4.93 13.59
N GLY A 66 -10.98 6.00 13.65
CA GLY A 66 -9.99 6.24 14.71
C GLY A 66 -8.59 5.66 14.49
N TYR A 67 -8.32 4.94 13.40
CA TYR A 67 -6.99 4.42 13.05
C TYR A 67 -6.47 4.98 11.73
N ASN A 68 -5.32 5.65 11.79
CA ASN A 68 -4.65 6.16 10.61
C ASN A 68 -4.12 5.01 9.76
N ALA A 69 -4.39 5.04 8.45
CA ALA A 69 -3.76 4.13 7.52
C ALA A 69 -2.28 4.48 7.32
N ILE A 70 -1.53 3.52 6.78
CA ILE A 70 -0.13 3.75 6.38
C ILE A 70 -0.12 4.78 5.24
N GLY A 71 0.55 5.91 5.47
CA GLY A 71 0.81 6.93 4.46
C GLY A 71 1.76 6.42 3.35
N ARG A 72 2.17 7.31 2.45
CA ARG A 72 3.10 6.93 1.38
C ARG A 72 4.41 6.40 1.96
N MET A 73 4.76 5.16 1.61
CA MET A 73 5.98 4.50 2.06
C MET A 73 6.78 4.01 0.86
N VAL A 74 8.09 4.26 0.88
CA VAL A 74 9.03 3.68 -0.08
C VAL A 74 10.12 2.94 0.68
N GLN A 75 10.35 1.69 0.30
CA GLN A 75 11.41 0.86 0.83
C GLN A 75 12.29 0.38 -0.33
N PHE A 76 13.60 0.43 -0.15
CA PHE A 76 14.56 -0.14 -1.09
C PHE A 76 15.55 -1.00 -0.32
N GLY A 77 16.12 -1.99 -0.98
CA GLY A 77 17.05 -2.89 -0.31
C GLY A 77 17.71 -3.89 -1.23
N ILE A 78 18.62 -4.66 -0.63
CA ILE A 78 19.34 -5.74 -1.27
C ILE A 78 19.00 -7.03 -0.52
N ARG A 79 18.58 -8.06 -1.26
CA ARG A 79 18.37 -9.41 -0.75
C ARG A 79 19.52 -10.29 -1.24
N LEU A 80 20.17 -10.96 -0.31
CA LEU A 80 21.17 -11.98 -0.58
C LEU A 80 20.50 -13.35 -0.53
N ASN A 81 20.65 -14.12 -1.60
CA ASN A 81 20.16 -15.50 -1.75
C ASN A 81 21.29 -16.51 -1.60
#